data_AF-A0A4R6ZFF9-F1
#
_entry.id   AF-A0A4R6ZFF9-F1
#
_cell.length_a   1.000
_cell.length_b   1.000
_cell.length_c   1.000
_cell.angle_alpha   90.00
_cell.angle_beta   90.00
_cell.angle_gamma   90.00
#
_symmetry.space_group_name_H-M   'P 1'
#
loop_
_entity.id
_entity.type
_entity.pdbx_description
1 polymer ?
#
loop_
_entity_poly.entity_id
_entity_poly.type
_entity_poly.pdbx_seq_one_letter_code
_entity_poly.pdbx_strand_id
1 'polypeptide(L)'
;MNEVEPIKDLAKIGLMKDVLARGKFGKYNVLLFTTGINTAYRISDLISLKLSDVLGIHRKKIRVKERLIMKEQKTSKNNSVILTKNCRKRFRLLLKNNTQHGM
;
A
#
# COMPACT_ATOMS: atom_id res chain seq x y z
N MET A 1 21.27 21.93 -10.58
CA MET A 1 20.68 20.57 -10.45
C MET A 1 20.12 20.48 -9.05
N ASN A 2 18.81 20.35 -8.88
CA ASN A 2 18.21 20.26 -7.55
C ASN A 2 18.26 18.80 -7.11
N GLU A 3 19.23 18.46 -6.27
CA GLU A 3 19.31 17.15 -5.64
C GLU A 3 18.28 17.07 -4.51
N VAL A 4 17.62 15.92 -4.41
CA VAL A 4 16.65 15.65 -3.34
C VAL A 4 17.18 14.53 -2.48
N GLU A 5 17.24 14.77 -1.17
CA GLU A 5 17.65 13.76 -0.20
C GLU A 5 16.49 12.86 0.21
N PRO A 6 16.70 11.54 0.34
CA PRO A 6 15.67 10.64 0.82
C PRO A 6 15.35 10.87 2.30
N ILE A 7 14.08 10.73 2.65
CA ILE A 7 13.62 10.86 4.05
C ILE A 7 14.00 9.58 4.81
N LYS A 8 15.03 9.68 5.65
CA LYS A 8 15.51 8.57 6.50
C LYS A 8 14.98 8.63 7.94
N ASP A 9 14.57 9.80 8.39
CA ASP A 9 14.11 10.06 9.75
C ASP A 9 12.70 9.50 9.99
N LEU A 10 12.59 8.61 10.98
CA LEU A 10 11.33 8.00 11.40
C LEU A 10 10.32 9.03 11.91
N ALA A 11 10.76 10.10 12.55
CA ALA A 11 9.89 11.18 13.02
C ALA A 11 9.27 11.92 11.82
N LYS A 12 10.06 12.26 10.81
CA LYS A 12 9.56 12.86 9.55
C LYS A 12 8.59 11.94 8.83
N ILE A 13 8.86 10.63 8.78
CA ILE A 13 7.93 9.64 8.21
C ILE A 13 6.60 9.59 9.00
N GLY A 14 6.66 9.76 10.33
CA GLY A 14 5.48 9.88 11.19
C GLY A 14 4.65 11.12 10.85
N LEU A 15 5.29 12.29 10.85
CA LEU A 15 4.66 13.57 10.49
C LEU A 15 4.02 13.53 9.10
N MET A 16 4.69 12.91 8.12
CA MET A 16 4.11 12.72 6.79
C MET A 16 2.82 11.91 6.83
N LYS A 17 2.76 10.82 7.62
CA LYS A 17 1.54 10.03 7.77
C LYS A 17 0.41 10.85 8.39
N ASP A 18 0.71 11.69 9.37
CA ASP A 18 -0.28 12.53 10.03
C ASP A 18 -0.83 13.61 9.08
N VAL A 19 0.04 14.24 8.29
CA VAL A 19 -0.37 15.20 7.26
C VAL A 19 -1.22 14.50 6.19
N LEU A 20 -0.80 13.34 5.71
CA LEU A 20 -1.53 12.56 4.70
C LEU A 20 -2.86 12.03 5.22
N ALA A 21 -3.00 11.80 6.53
CA ALA A 21 -4.23 11.33 7.15
C ALA A 21 -5.35 12.39 7.14
N ARG A 22 -5.01 13.67 6.90
CA ARG A 22 -5.98 14.76 6.87
C ARG A 22 -6.81 14.72 5.58
N GLY A 23 -8.09 15.07 5.70
CA GLY A 23 -9.01 15.17 4.57
C GLY A 23 -9.73 13.88 4.18
N LYS A 24 -10.65 14.00 3.21
CA LYS A 24 -11.59 12.94 2.80
C LYS A 24 -10.92 11.62 2.42
N PHE A 25 -9.74 11.68 1.79
CA PHE A 25 -8.99 10.52 1.30
C PHE A 25 -7.85 10.09 2.22
N GLY A 26 -7.76 10.64 3.43
CA GLY A 26 -6.56 10.49 4.25
C GLY A 26 -6.16 9.06 4.58
N LYS A 27 -7.15 8.16 4.77
CA LYS A 27 -6.91 6.72 4.97
C LYS A 27 -6.23 6.07 3.76
N TYR A 28 -6.64 6.43 2.54
CA TYR A 28 -6.05 5.94 1.30
C TYR A 28 -4.65 6.49 1.08
N ASN A 29 -4.44 7.78 1.36
CA ASN A 29 -3.14 8.43 1.25
C ASN A 29 -2.10 7.77 2.18
N VAL A 30 -2.48 7.53 3.45
CA VAL A 30 -1.62 6.85 4.42
C VAL A 30 -1.33 5.40 4.00
N LEU A 31 -2.32 4.71 3.42
CA LEU A 31 -2.13 3.35 2.90
C LEU A 31 -1.14 3.35 1.73
N LEU A 32 -1.30 4.25 0.76
CA LEU A 32 -0.43 4.36 -0.41
C LEU A 32 1.01 4.67 0.01
N PHE A 33 1.19 5.67 0.89
CA PHE A 33 2.50 6.03 1.43
C PHE A 33 3.12 4.88 2.23
N THR A 34 2.36 4.25 3.12
CA THR A 34 2.86 3.10 3.88
C THR A 34 3.22 1.94 2.96
N THR A 35 2.43 1.68 1.93
CA THR A 35 2.71 0.60 0.99
C THR A 35 3.99 0.91 0.22
N GLY A 36 4.11 2.10 -0.38
CA GLY A 36 5.28 2.47 -1.18
C GLY A 36 6.60 2.57 -0.42
N ILE A 37 6.61 2.92 0.87
CA ILE A 37 7.86 2.86 1.65
C ILE A 37 8.23 1.44 2.11
N ASN A 38 7.26 0.52 2.17
CA ASN A 38 7.47 -0.87 2.57
C ASN A 38 7.63 -1.83 1.38
N THR A 39 7.20 -1.42 0.20
CA THR A 39 7.28 -2.19 -1.03
C THR A 39 8.07 -1.37 -2.04
N ALA A 40 9.15 -1.93 -2.59
CA ALA A 40 10.04 -1.22 -3.52
C ALA A 40 9.40 -0.95 -4.91
N TYR A 41 8.07 -0.81 -4.97
CA TYR A 41 7.34 -0.48 -6.20
C TYR A 41 7.43 1.00 -6.50
N ARG A 42 7.50 1.32 -7.79
CA ARG A 42 7.44 2.71 -8.26
C ARG A 42 6.02 3.23 -8.09
N ILE A 43 5.88 4.55 -8.00
CA ILE A 43 4.58 5.20 -7.82
C ILE A 43 3.57 4.81 -8.91
N SER A 44 4.02 4.65 -10.17
CA SER A 44 3.19 4.18 -11.27
C SER A 44 2.62 2.78 -11.03
N ASP A 45 3.45 1.86 -10.55
CA ASP A 45 3.04 0.49 -10.25
C ASP A 45 2.04 0.49 -9.07
N LEU A 46 2.30 1.28 -8.03
CA LEU A 46 1.42 1.42 -6.86
C LEU A 46 0.04 1.97 -7.22
N ILE A 47 -0.06 2.92 -8.16
CA ILE A 47 -1.35 3.47 -8.61
C ILE A 47 -2.15 2.43 -9.39
N SER A 48 -1.47 1.56 -10.15
CA SER A 48 -2.11 0.49 -10.93
C SER A 48 -2.51 -0.75 -10.09
N LEU A 49 -2.16 -0.76 -8.81
CA LEU A 49 -2.40 -1.88 -7.90
C LEU A 49 -3.90 -2.13 -7.68
N LYS A 50 -4.35 -3.35 -7.95
CA LYS A 50 -5.74 -3.75 -7.69
C LYS A 50 -5.87 -4.49 -6.36
N LEU A 51 -7.06 -4.43 -5.76
CA LEU A 51 -7.38 -5.23 -4.57
C LEU A 51 -7.22 -6.74 -4.84
N SER A 52 -7.50 -7.20 -6.06
CA SER A 52 -7.28 -8.59 -6.49
C SER A 52 -5.82 -9.03 -6.41
N ASP A 53 -4.88 -8.09 -6.51
CA ASP A 53 -3.45 -8.39 -6.48
C ASP A 53 -3.00 -8.64 -5.03
N VAL A 54 -3.64 -7.94 -4.09
CA VAL A 54 -3.35 -7.98 -2.63
C VAL A 54 -4.18 -9.05 -1.91
N LEU A 55 -5.37 -9.39 -2.41
CA LEU A 55 -6.34 -10.26 -1.73
C LEU A 55 -6.51 -11.60 -2.44
N GLY A 56 -6.61 -12.66 -1.65
CA GLY A 56 -6.93 -14.01 -2.12
C GLY A 56 -8.07 -14.61 -1.34
N ILE A 57 -8.76 -15.56 -1.93
CA ILE A 57 -9.80 -16.35 -1.26
C ILE A 57 -9.12 -17.60 -0.70
N HIS A 58 -9.21 -17.80 0.61
CA HIS A 58 -8.73 -19.01 1.25
C HIS A 58 -9.82 -19.55 2.19
N ARG A 59 -10.24 -20.80 2.00
CA ARG A 59 -11.32 -21.45 2.77
C ARG A 59 -12.60 -20.59 2.82
N LYS A 60 -13.05 -20.11 1.66
CA LYS A 60 -14.24 -19.24 1.50
C LYS A 60 -14.17 -17.90 2.27
N LYS A 61 -12.99 -17.45 2.70
CA LYS A 61 -12.78 -16.16 3.37
C LYS A 61 -11.77 -15.31 2.61
N ILE A 62 -12.02 -14.00 2.52
CA ILE A 62 -11.09 -13.02 1.96
C ILE A 62 -9.89 -12.88 2.92
N ARG A 63 -8.68 -13.10 2.40
CA ARG A 63 -7.43 -12.92 3.14
C ARG A 63 -6.45 -12.06 2.33
N VAL A 64 -5.65 -11.27 3.04
CA VAL A 64 -4.52 -10.57 2.43
C VAL A 64 -3.44 -11.62 2.13
N LYS A 65 -2.94 -11.63 0.88
CA LYS A 65 -1.87 -12.52 0.44
C LYS A 65 -0.59 -12.25 1.22
N GLU A 66 0.32 -13.21 1.24
CA GLU A 66 1.64 -13.04 1.87
C GLU A 66 2.60 -12.27 0.98
N ARG A 67 2.44 -12.40 -0.33
CA ARG A 67 3.24 -11.70 -1.35
C ARG A 67 2.32 -10.87 -2.24
N LEU A 68 2.80 -9.67 -2.55
CA LEU A 68 2.31 -8.90 -3.68
C LEU A 68 3.03 -9.41 -4.93
N ILE A 69 2.27 -9.75 -5.96
CA ILE A 69 2.83 -10.17 -7.25
C ILE A 69 2.23 -9.23 -8.27
N MET A 70 3.08 -8.44 -8.90
CA MET A 70 2.69 -7.52 -9.96
C MET A 70 3.64 -7.67 -11.13
N LYS A 71 3.11 -7.52 -12.35
CA LYS A 71 3.92 -7.34 -13.54
C LYS A 71 4.27 -5.85 -13.62
N GLU A 72 5.54 -5.50 -13.49
CA GLU A 72 5.99 -4.11 -13.62
C GLU A 72 5.68 -3.60 -15.02
N GLN A 73 5.09 -2.41 -15.11
CA GLN A 73 4.71 -1.83 -16.41
C GLN A 73 5.94 -1.51 -17.26
N LYS A 74 7.03 -1.04 -16.64
CA LYS A 74 8.22 -0.55 -17.36
C LYS A 74 9.11 -1.65 -17.91
N THR A 75 9.21 -2.78 -17.21
CA THR A 75 10.20 -3.83 -17.53
C THR A 75 9.55 -5.13 -17.99
N SER A 76 8.22 -5.24 -17.93
CA SER A 76 7.47 -6.49 -18.15
C SER A 76 7.86 -7.65 -17.23
N LYS A 77 8.70 -7.41 -16.20
CA LYS A 77 9.13 -8.43 -15.24
C LYS A 77 8.10 -8.62 -14.13
N ASN A 78 7.94 -9.87 -13.70
CA ASN A 78 7.13 -10.21 -12.52
C ASN A 78 7.93 -9.82 -11.27
N ASN A 79 7.44 -8.83 -10.53
CA ASN A 79 8.06 -8.37 -9.30
C ASN A 79 7.23 -8.87 -8.11
N SER A 80 7.90 -9.57 -7.19
CA SER A 80 7.28 -10.19 -6.02
C SER A 80 7.83 -9.58 -4.74
N VAL A 81 6.97 -8.93 -3.96
CA VAL A 81 7.34 -8.32 -2.68
C VAL A 81 6.60 -9.00 -1.54
N ILE A 82 7.33 -9.35 -0.47
CA ILE A 82 6.72 -9.89 0.75
C ILE A 82 5.98 -8.75 1.47
N LEU A 83 4.70 -8.96 1.74
CA LEU A 83 3.91 -8.00 2.51
C LEU A 83 4.26 -8.13 4.00
N THR A 84 4.83 -7.08 4.57
CA THR A 84 5.13 -7.00 6.00
C THR A 84 3.85 -7.11 6.83
N LYS A 85 3.98 -7.53 8.10
CA LYS A 85 2.83 -7.63 9.03
C LYS A 85 2.06 -6.30 9.13
N ASN A 86 2.78 -5.17 9.10
CA ASN A 86 2.21 -3.83 9.14
C ASN A 86 1.38 -3.50 7.89
N CYS A 87 1.89 -3.80 6.69
CA CYS A 87 1.12 -3.64 5.45
C CYS A 87 -0.15 -4.50 5.47
N ARG A 88 -0.04 -5.77 5.88
CA ARG A 88 -1.20 -6.66 6.00
C ARG A 88 -2.26 -6.14 6.98
N LYS A 89 -1.84 -5.57 8.11
CA LYS A 89 -2.75 -4.94 9.08
C LYS A 89 -3.48 -3.74 8.46
N ARG A 90 -2.76 -2.89 7.71
CA ARG A 90 -3.32 -1.72 7.02
C ARG A 90 -4.36 -2.11 5.97
N PHE A 91 -4.07 -3.09 5.11
CA PHE A 91 -5.02 -3.59 4.12
C PHE A 91 -6.28 -4.21 4.76
N ARG A 92 -6.13 -4.94 5.88
CA ARG A 92 -7.28 -5.44 6.64
C ARG A 92 -8.14 -4.32 7.22
N LEU A 93 -7.53 -3.24 7.70
CA LEU A 93 -8.27 -2.10 8.24
C LEU A 93 -9.08 -1.38 7.14
N LEU A 94 -8.50 -1.25 5.94
CA LEU A 94 -9.21 -0.69 4.78
C LEU A 94 -10.45 -1.51 4.44
N LEU A 95 -10.32 -2.84 4.36
CA LEU A 95 -11.43 -3.72 4.00
C LEU A 95 -12.60 -3.65 4.98
N LYS A 96 -12.33 -3.60 6.29
CA LYS A 96 -13.37 -3.47 7.32
C LYS A 96 -14.17 -2.18 7.18
N ASN A 97 -13.50 -1.09 6.77
CA ASN A 97 -14.14 0.22 6.64
C ASN A 97 -14.97 0.34 5.35
N ASN A 98 -14.56 -0.31 4.26
CA ASN A 98 -15.33 -0.26 2.99
C ASN A 98 -16.62 -1.09 3.04
N THR A 99 -16.74 -2.05 3.95
CA THR A 99 -18.02 -2.72 4.27
C THR A 99 -19.03 -1.85 5.03
N GLN A 100 -18.65 -0.65 5.50
CA GLN A 100 -19.52 0.28 6.24
C GLN A 100 -20.02 1.46 5.37
N HIS A 101 -19.63 1.51 4.11
CA HIS A 101 -20.01 2.55 3.14
C HIS A 101 -20.63 1.98 1.86
N GLY A 102 -21.10 0.74 1.95
CA GLY A 102 -21.83 0.04 0.90
C GLY A 102 -23.01 -0.72 1.49
N MET A 103 -23.91 0.02 2.13
CA MET A 103 -25.36 -0.24 2.18
C MET A 103 -26.05 1.12 2.25
#